data_AF-A0A7X1H2M7-F1
#
_entry.id   AF-A0A7X1H2M7-F1
#
_cell.length_a   1.000
_cell.length_b   1.000
_cell.length_c   1.000
_cell.angle_alpha   90.00
_cell.angle_beta   90.00
_cell.angle_gamma   90.00
#
_symmetry.space_group_name_H-M   'P 1'
#
loop_
_entity.id
_entity.type
_entity.pdbx_description
1 polymer ?
#
loop_
_entity_poly.entity_id
_entity_poly.type
_entity_poly.pdbx_seq_one_letter_code
_entity_poly.pdbx_strand_id
1 'polypeptide(L)'
;MKEKNFCIVFIILLFCILCTTGRSAAMSDAISVYYYDRPPYRIKISEAEVSGIMVDITKLIFQNMGISYKFEEIPFKRLLEELKSPIPACFPGILQTKDRKEFYLYSDPVFKNEPLLILINSWSRKSLSEKPTIEEVLTSHLKLGVVDGYSYGSWYDEKIKQYHTNQEK
;
A
#
# COMPACT_ATOMS: atom_id res chain seq x y z
N MET A 1 -67.43 -3.80 -17.63
CA MET A 1 -66.32 -2.83 -17.81
C MET A 1 -65.44 -2.67 -16.57
N LYS A 2 -65.96 -2.73 -15.33
CA LYS A 2 -65.15 -2.59 -14.10
C LYS A 2 -64.13 -3.74 -13.87
N GLU A 3 -64.45 -4.96 -14.24
CA GLU A 3 -63.56 -6.13 -14.00
C GLU A 3 -62.31 -6.16 -14.87
N LYS A 4 -62.39 -5.67 -16.12
CA LYS A 4 -61.23 -5.58 -17.02
C LYS A 4 -60.18 -4.59 -16.50
N ASN A 5 -60.64 -3.51 -15.86
CA ASN A 5 -59.75 -2.50 -15.27
C ASN A 5 -59.03 -3.02 -14.02
N PHE A 6 -59.68 -3.93 -13.26
CA PHE A 6 -59.07 -4.54 -12.08
C PHE A 6 -57.95 -5.52 -12.45
N CYS A 7 -58.13 -6.34 -13.49
CA CYS A 7 -57.08 -7.23 -14.00
C CYS A 7 -55.88 -6.46 -14.56
N ILE A 8 -56.11 -5.34 -15.25
CA ILE A 8 -55.01 -4.51 -15.80
C ILE A 8 -54.19 -3.89 -14.66
N VAL A 9 -54.84 -3.38 -13.61
CA VAL A 9 -54.14 -2.84 -12.42
C VAL A 9 -53.34 -3.93 -11.70
N PHE A 10 -53.89 -5.14 -11.58
CA PHE A 10 -53.19 -6.26 -10.94
C PHE A 10 -51.96 -6.73 -11.75
N ILE A 11 -52.05 -6.76 -13.07
CA ILE A 11 -50.92 -7.10 -13.96
C ILE A 11 -49.83 -6.02 -13.90
N ILE A 12 -50.20 -4.74 -13.83
CA ILE A 12 -49.24 -3.62 -13.68
C ILE A 12 -48.52 -3.72 -12.33
N LEU A 13 -49.24 -4.02 -11.24
CA LEU A 13 -48.65 -4.20 -9.91
C LEU A 13 -47.68 -5.39 -9.86
N LEU A 14 -48.02 -6.51 -10.50
CA LEU A 14 -47.13 -7.69 -10.59
C LEU A 14 -45.87 -7.39 -11.43
N PHE A 15 -46.00 -6.61 -12.50
CA PHE A 15 -44.87 -6.21 -13.34
C PHE A 15 -43.93 -5.23 -12.60
N CYS A 16 -44.47 -4.30 -11.81
CA CYS A 16 -43.67 -3.40 -10.97
C CYS A 16 -42.88 -4.15 -9.88
N ILE A 17 -43.43 -5.23 -9.31
CA ILE A 17 -42.72 -6.03 -8.30
C ILE A 17 -41.54 -6.80 -8.94
N LEU A 18 -41.71 -7.36 -10.15
CA LEU A 18 -40.63 -8.05 -10.86
C LEU A 18 -39.47 -7.13 -11.29
N CYS A 19 -39.72 -5.84 -11.53
CA CYS A 19 -38.67 -4.88 -11.88
C CYS A 19 -37.78 -4.47 -10.69
N THR A 20 -38.19 -4.72 -9.45
CA THR A 20 -37.43 -4.31 -8.25
C THR A 20 -36.37 -5.32 -7.79
N THR A 21 -36.38 -6.54 -8.31
CA THR A 21 -35.37 -7.57 -7.98
C THR A 21 -34.12 -7.51 -8.87
N GLY A 22 -34.09 -6.59 -9.85
CA GLY A 22 -32.90 -6.29 -10.65
C GLY A 22 -31.89 -5.43 -9.91
N ARG A 23 -31.48 -5.83 -8.69
CA ARG A 23 -30.23 -5.34 -8.11
C ARG A 23 -29.11 -5.95 -8.95
N SER A 24 -28.71 -5.25 -10.01
CA SER A 24 -27.40 -5.47 -10.60
C SER A 24 -26.42 -5.26 -9.46
N ALA A 25 -25.87 -6.35 -8.92
CA ALA A 25 -24.69 -6.24 -8.08
C ALA A 25 -23.67 -5.57 -8.99
N ALA A 26 -23.45 -4.27 -8.79
CA ALA A 26 -22.31 -3.60 -9.40
C ALA A 26 -21.12 -4.46 -8.99
N MET A 27 -20.59 -5.22 -9.95
CA MET A 27 -19.39 -6.00 -9.75
C MET A 27 -18.33 -4.94 -9.48
N SER A 28 -18.07 -4.67 -8.19
CA SER A 28 -17.04 -3.74 -7.78
C SER A 28 -15.79 -4.19 -8.52
N ASP A 29 -15.23 -3.31 -9.35
CA ASP A 29 -13.97 -3.59 -10.01
C ASP A 29 -12.97 -4.09 -8.96
N ALA A 30 -12.26 -5.17 -9.29
CA ALA A 30 -11.31 -5.76 -8.36
C ALA A 30 -10.27 -4.70 -7.97
N ILE A 31 -10.01 -4.57 -6.66
CA ILE A 31 -9.03 -3.59 -6.17
C ILE A 31 -7.64 -4.00 -6.66
N SER A 32 -6.93 -3.06 -7.29
CA SER A 32 -5.54 -3.23 -7.65
C SER A 32 -4.66 -3.15 -6.39
N VAL A 33 -4.08 -4.27 -5.99
CA VAL A 33 -3.12 -4.35 -4.91
C VAL A 33 -1.72 -4.27 -5.52
N TYR A 34 -1.18 -3.07 -5.54
CA TYR A 34 0.15 -2.86 -6.10
C TYR A 34 1.21 -3.54 -5.25
N TYR A 35 2.30 -3.97 -5.89
CA TYR A 35 3.44 -4.55 -5.20
C TYR A 35 4.73 -4.38 -6.02
N TYR A 36 5.86 -4.54 -5.37
CA TYR A 36 7.16 -4.77 -6.01
C TYR A 36 7.90 -5.83 -5.19
N ASP A 37 8.79 -6.58 -5.84
CA ASP A 37 9.49 -7.67 -5.20
C ASP A 37 10.40 -7.14 -4.07
N ARG A 38 10.13 -7.57 -2.84
CA ARG A 38 10.85 -7.18 -1.63
C ARG A 38 10.69 -8.24 -0.55
N PRO A 39 11.47 -9.33 -0.59
CA PRO A 39 11.48 -10.32 0.46
C PRO A 39 11.82 -9.70 1.84
N PRO A 40 11.28 -10.23 2.95
CA PRO A 40 10.27 -11.29 3.02
C PRO A 40 8.81 -10.78 2.89
N TYR A 41 8.63 -9.48 2.65
CA TYR A 41 7.32 -8.81 2.72
C TYR A 41 6.43 -9.11 1.50
N ARG A 42 7.04 -9.10 0.32
CA ARG A 42 6.42 -9.39 -0.98
C ARG A 42 7.43 -10.20 -1.78
N ILE A 43 7.04 -11.38 -2.22
CA ILE A 43 7.89 -12.30 -2.96
C ILE A 43 7.13 -12.68 -4.20
N LYS A 44 7.66 -12.33 -5.38
CA LYS A 44 7.13 -12.83 -6.65
C LYS A 44 7.52 -14.30 -6.81
N ILE A 45 6.54 -15.18 -6.85
CA ILE A 45 6.76 -16.62 -7.06
C ILE A 45 6.67 -16.96 -8.55
N SER A 46 5.69 -16.39 -9.24
CA SER A 46 5.51 -16.48 -10.69
C SER A 46 4.78 -15.25 -11.22
N GLU A 47 4.42 -15.22 -12.51
CA GLU A 47 3.57 -14.15 -13.06
C GLU A 47 2.17 -14.11 -12.42
N ALA A 48 1.65 -15.26 -11.99
CA ALA A 48 0.31 -15.37 -11.41
C ALA A 48 0.31 -15.47 -9.86
N GLU A 49 1.48 -15.64 -9.25
CA GLU A 49 1.58 -15.95 -7.83
C GLU A 49 2.55 -15.01 -7.09
N VAL A 50 2.04 -14.43 -6.01
CA VAL A 50 2.80 -13.58 -5.09
C VAL A 50 2.58 -14.10 -3.67
N SER A 51 3.63 -14.10 -2.86
CA SER A 51 3.62 -14.50 -1.46
C SER A 51 4.38 -13.47 -0.61
N GLY A 52 4.64 -13.77 0.65
CA GLY A 52 5.31 -12.90 1.62
C GLY A 52 4.34 -12.38 2.67
N ILE A 53 4.89 -11.99 3.82
CA ILE A 53 4.09 -11.69 5.02
C ILE A 53 3.03 -10.59 4.78
N MET A 54 3.36 -9.54 4.03
CA MET A 54 2.39 -8.47 3.76
C MET A 54 1.34 -8.90 2.75
N VAL A 55 1.71 -9.75 1.79
CA VAL A 55 0.79 -10.30 0.79
C VAL A 55 -0.22 -11.21 1.47
N ASP A 56 0.23 -12.10 2.35
CA ASP A 56 -0.63 -13.07 3.02
C ASP A 56 -1.60 -12.40 4.00
N ILE A 57 -1.13 -11.38 4.76
CA ILE A 57 -2.01 -10.53 5.58
C ILE A 57 -3.07 -9.85 4.69
N THR A 58 -2.67 -9.30 3.55
CA THR A 58 -3.58 -8.58 2.65
C THR A 58 -4.63 -9.51 2.04
N LYS A 59 -4.23 -10.70 1.59
CA LYS A 59 -5.15 -11.74 1.09
C LYS A 59 -6.20 -12.09 2.14
N LEU A 60 -5.78 -12.32 3.38
CA LEU A 60 -6.68 -12.67 4.48
C LEU A 60 -7.70 -11.55 4.76
N ILE A 61 -7.25 -10.29 4.76
CA ILE A 61 -8.14 -9.12 4.93
C ILE A 61 -9.21 -9.10 3.84
N PHE A 62 -8.81 -9.16 2.57
CA PHE A 62 -9.77 -9.08 1.47
C PHE A 62 -10.71 -10.28 1.41
N GLN A 63 -10.22 -11.49 1.70
CA GLN A 63 -11.03 -12.70 1.81
C GLN A 63 -12.11 -12.56 2.90
N ASN A 64 -11.74 -12.06 4.08
CA ASN A 64 -12.69 -11.83 5.17
C ASN A 64 -13.73 -10.76 4.85
N MET A 65 -13.37 -9.78 4.02
CA MET A 65 -14.28 -8.70 3.58
C MET A 65 -15.13 -9.08 2.37
N GLY A 66 -14.86 -10.20 1.69
CA GLY A 66 -15.53 -10.58 0.45
C GLY A 66 -15.27 -9.60 -0.71
N ILE A 67 -14.12 -8.92 -0.71
CA ILE A 67 -13.72 -7.96 -1.75
C ILE A 67 -12.84 -8.65 -2.79
N SER A 68 -13.15 -8.46 -4.06
CA SER A 68 -12.31 -8.91 -5.18
C SER A 68 -11.05 -8.05 -5.29
N TYR A 69 -9.91 -8.69 -5.53
CA TYR A 69 -8.61 -8.01 -5.66
C TYR A 69 -7.72 -8.72 -6.68
N LYS A 70 -6.72 -7.99 -7.17
CA LYS A 70 -5.64 -8.52 -8.02
C LYS A 70 -4.30 -7.90 -7.63
N PHE A 71 -3.24 -8.69 -7.63
CA PHE A 71 -1.89 -8.18 -7.39
C PHE A 71 -1.27 -7.67 -8.70
N GLU A 72 -0.72 -6.46 -8.68
CA GLU A 72 -0.11 -5.82 -9.85
C GLU A 72 1.31 -5.36 -9.53
N GLU A 73 2.29 -5.89 -10.25
CA GLU A 73 3.69 -5.51 -10.06
C GLU A 73 3.97 -4.15 -10.70
N ILE A 74 4.57 -3.23 -9.94
CA ILE A 74 4.89 -1.91 -10.41
C ILE A 74 6.10 -1.32 -9.65
N PRO A 75 7.03 -0.61 -10.31
CA PRO A 75 8.15 0.03 -9.62
C PRO A 75 7.68 0.98 -8.51
N PHE A 76 8.36 0.97 -7.37
CA PHE A 76 7.91 1.70 -6.18
C PHE A 76 7.69 3.20 -6.41
N LYS A 77 8.55 3.86 -7.19
CA LYS A 77 8.35 5.28 -7.50
C LYS A 77 7.05 5.53 -8.28
N ARG A 78 6.77 4.66 -9.27
CA ARG A 78 5.55 4.75 -10.07
C ARG A 78 4.32 4.45 -9.22
N LEU A 79 4.41 3.48 -8.32
CA LEU A 79 3.37 3.16 -7.35
C LEU A 79 2.92 4.40 -6.55
N LEU A 80 3.87 5.20 -6.07
CA LEU A 80 3.55 6.41 -5.31
C LEU A 80 2.77 7.42 -6.16
N GLU A 81 3.04 7.52 -7.45
CA GLU A 81 2.28 8.41 -8.35
C GLU A 81 0.91 7.83 -8.71
N GLU A 82 0.82 6.54 -9.02
CA GLU A 82 -0.45 5.88 -9.39
C GLU A 82 -1.48 5.95 -8.25
N LEU A 83 -1.04 5.80 -6.99
CA LEU A 83 -1.92 5.88 -5.82
C LEU A 83 -2.49 7.29 -5.55
N LYS A 84 -2.01 8.33 -6.23
CA LYS A 84 -2.63 9.67 -6.15
C LYS A 84 -3.85 9.79 -7.06
N SER A 85 -4.02 8.88 -8.02
CA SER A 85 -5.17 8.85 -8.90
C SER A 85 -6.41 8.32 -8.17
N PRO A 86 -7.63 8.75 -8.53
CA PRO A 86 -8.87 8.30 -7.90
C PRO A 86 -9.29 6.89 -8.38
N ILE A 87 -8.34 5.97 -8.48
CA ILE A 87 -8.56 4.57 -8.88
C ILE A 87 -8.72 3.68 -7.64
N PRO A 88 -9.52 2.59 -7.71
CA PRO A 88 -9.64 1.63 -6.62
C PRO A 88 -8.37 0.78 -6.52
N ALA A 89 -7.33 1.35 -5.88
CA ALA A 89 -6.04 0.71 -5.69
C ALA A 89 -5.52 0.92 -4.26
N CYS A 90 -4.68 -0.01 -3.81
CA CYS A 90 -3.99 0.12 -2.53
C CYS A 90 -2.58 -0.49 -2.59
N PHE A 91 -1.77 -0.16 -1.59
CA PHE A 91 -0.46 -0.79 -1.40
C PHE A 91 -0.22 -1.09 0.08
N PRO A 92 -0.05 -2.37 0.46
CA PRO A 92 0.21 -2.75 1.83
C PRO A 92 1.66 -2.45 2.23
N GLY A 93 1.87 -1.91 3.44
CA GLY A 93 3.21 -1.75 4.02
C GLY A 93 3.98 -0.51 3.55
N ILE A 94 3.30 0.55 3.12
CA ILE A 94 3.91 1.88 3.01
C ILE A 94 3.97 2.55 4.38
N LEU A 95 5.15 3.05 4.74
CA LEU A 95 5.31 3.79 5.99
C LEU A 95 4.46 5.08 5.95
N GLN A 96 3.67 5.27 7.01
CA GLN A 96 2.87 6.46 7.20
C GLN A 96 3.75 7.62 7.68
N THR A 97 3.77 8.72 6.92
CA THR A 97 4.47 9.96 7.28
C THR A 97 3.50 11.14 7.21
N LYS A 98 3.88 12.30 7.76
CA LYS A 98 3.08 13.53 7.66
C LYS A 98 2.82 13.89 6.19
N ASP A 99 3.88 13.96 5.39
CA ASP A 99 3.80 14.34 3.97
C ASP A 99 2.94 13.38 3.14
N ARG A 100 2.99 12.07 3.42
CA ARG A 100 2.19 11.08 2.67
C ARG A 100 0.70 11.10 3.01
N LYS A 101 0.33 11.56 4.20
CA LYS A 101 -1.08 11.71 4.59
C LYS A 101 -1.81 12.81 3.80
N GLU A 102 -1.07 13.70 3.13
CA GLU A 102 -1.67 14.69 2.24
C GLU A 102 -2.23 14.06 0.96
N PHE A 103 -1.71 12.89 0.56
CA PHE A 103 -2.04 12.24 -0.70
C PHE A 103 -2.78 10.90 -0.55
N TYR A 104 -2.56 10.18 0.55
CA TYR A 104 -3.10 8.82 0.72
C TYR A 104 -3.95 8.68 1.98
N LEU A 105 -4.97 7.82 1.87
CA LEU A 105 -5.69 7.30 3.02
C LEU A 105 -4.94 6.09 3.59
N TYR A 106 -4.93 5.99 4.92
CA TYR A 106 -4.30 4.89 5.65
C TYR A 106 -5.36 4.16 6.47
N SER A 107 -5.28 2.82 6.49
CA SER A 107 -6.02 2.00 7.45
C SER A 107 -5.40 2.11 8.84
N ASP A 108 -6.03 1.45 9.81
CA ASP A 108 -5.33 1.10 11.04
C ASP A 108 -4.07 0.26 10.73
N PRO A 109 -3.02 0.34 11.56
CA PRO A 109 -1.79 -0.39 11.33
C PRO A 109 -2.03 -1.91 11.31
N VAL A 110 -1.78 -2.53 10.16
CA VAL A 110 -1.82 -4.00 9.99
C VAL A 110 -0.46 -4.67 10.25
N PHE A 111 0.61 -3.87 10.33
CA PHE A 111 1.97 -4.33 10.57
C PHE A 111 2.78 -3.22 11.24
N LYS A 112 3.63 -3.58 12.22
CA LYS A 112 4.52 -2.65 12.91
C LYS A 112 5.96 -3.13 12.78
N ASN A 113 6.82 -2.27 12.21
CA ASN A 113 8.25 -2.56 12.09
C ASN A 113 8.95 -2.45 13.45
N GLU A 114 10.01 -3.24 13.60
CA GLU A 114 11.05 -3.01 14.59
C GLU A 114 11.80 -1.69 14.33
N PRO A 115 12.55 -1.16 15.33
CA PRO A 115 13.37 0.02 15.16
C PRO A 115 14.32 -0.08 13.96
N LEU A 116 14.52 1.06 13.27
CA LEU A 116 15.45 1.14 12.14
C LEU A 116 16.88 0.82 12.61
N LEU A 117 17.56 -0.05 11.86
CA LEU A 117 18.97 -0.36 12.06
C LEU A 117 19.81 0.23 10.92
N ILE A 118 20.96 0.78 11.28
CA ILE A 118 21.98 1.18 10.30
C ILE A 118 22.99 0.05 10.20
N LEU A 119 23.19 -0.45 8.98
CA LEU A 119 24.21 -1.44 8.68
C LEU A 119 25.44 -0.74 8.11
N ILE A 120 26.59 -0.97 8.72
CA ILE A 120 27.87 -0.42 8.31
C ILE A 120 28.84 -1.58 8.14
N ASN A 121 29.53 -1.64 7.00
CA ASN A 121 30.53 -2.67 6.78
C ASN A 121 31.71 -2.53 7.77
N SER A 122 32.41 -3.62 8.05
CA SER A 122 33.46 -3.68 9.08
C SER A 122 34.65 -2.73 8.81
N TRP A 123 34.92 -2.39 7.55
CA TRP A 123 36.01 -1.50 7.17
C TRP A 123 35.64 -0.04 7.44
N SER A 124 34.48 0.40 6.97
CA SER A 124 33.90 1.72 7.21
C SER A 124 33.61 1.96 8.69
N ARG A 125 33.25 0.91 9.44
CA ARG A 125 33.02 1.02 10.88
C ARG A 125 34.25 1.53 11.64
N LYS A 126 35.47 1.24 11.17
CA LYS A 126 36.73 1.67 11.82
C LYS A 126 36.94 3.18 11.81
N SER A 127 36.25 3.93 10.95
CA SER A 127 36.35 5.38 10.89
C SER A 127 35.38 6.12 11.83
N LEU A 128 34.61 5.37 12.62
CA LEU A 128 33.63 5.88 13.59
C LEU A 128 34.05 5.53 15.02
N SER A 129 33.55 6.29 16.00
CA SER A 129 33.73 6.08 17.43
C SER A 129 33.21 4.71 17.88
N GLU A 130 33.60 4.20 19.05
CA GLU A 130 33.17 2.87 19.54
C GLU A 130 31.65 2.72 19.69
N LYS A 131 30.95 3.82 19.97
CA LYS A 131 29.49 3.89 20.10
C LYS A 131 28.97 5.08 19.29
N PRO A 132 28.91 4.95 17.96
CA PRO A 132 28.62 6.09 17.10
C PRO A 132 27.19 6.54 17.29
N THR A 133 27.01 7.85 17.36
CA THR A 133 25.68 8.45 17.37
C THR A 133 25.14 8.53 15.94
N ILE A 134 23.82 8.71 15.79
CA ILE A 134 23.22 8.93 14.47
C ILE A 134 23.82 10.17 13.81
N GLU A 135 24.05 11.24 14.56
CA GLU A 135 24.68 12.45 14.05
C GLU A 135 26.07 12.14 13.48
N GLU A 136 26.93 11.45 14.24
CA GLU A 136 28.26 11.09 13.79
C GLU A 136 28.22 10.28 12.48
N VAL A 137 27.32 9.31 12.38
CA VAL A 137 27.16 8.50 11.16
C VAL A 137 26.71 9.37 9.99
N LEU A 138 25.67 10.19 10.18
CA LEU A 138 25.03 10.98 9.12
C LEU A 138 25.85 12.20 8.66
N THR A 139 26.81 12.67 9.45
CA THR A 139 27.76 13.73 9.08
C THR A 139 29.14 13.23 8.69
N SER A 140 29.37 11.91 8.72
CA SER A 140 30.65 11.31 8.33
C SER A 140 30.90 11.40 6.82
N HIS A 141 32.09 10.97 6.37
CA HIS A 141 32.42 10.83 4.96
C HIS A 141 31.76 9.60 4.30
N LEU A 142 31.09 8.74 5.08
CA LEU A 142 30.40 7.57 4.56
C LEU A 142 29.22 8.01 3.67
N LYS A 143 28.88 7.16 2.71
CA LYS A 143 27.70 7.35 1.86
C LYS A 143 26.54 6.54 2.42
N LEU A 144 25.41 7.20 2.65
CA LEU A 144 24.16 6.56 3.01
C LEU A 144 23.49 6.02 1.74
N GLY A 145 23.36 4.71 1.64
CA GLY A 145 22.55 4.08 0.59
C GLY A 145 21.08 4.40 0.81
N VAL A 146 20.42 4.97 -0.20
CA VAL A 146 19.00 5.33 -0.15
C VAL A 146 18.24 4.83 -1.37
N VAL A 147 17.01 4.37 -1.17
CA VAL A 147 16.09 4.05 -2.28
C VAL A 147 15.22 5.27 -2.59
N ASP A 148 15.14 5.66 -3.86
CA ASP A 148 14.34 6.80 -4.28
C ASP A 148 12.86 6.64 -3.87
N GLY A 149 12.31 7.67 -3.23
CA GLY A 149 10.94 7.70 -2.71
C GLY A 149 10.73 6.95 -1.38
N TYR A 150 11.73 6.24 -0.84
CA TYR A 150 11.61 5.62 0.49
C TYR A 150 11.58 6.68 1.59
N SER A 151 10.93 6.32 2.69
CA SER A 151 11.01 7.03 3.95
C SER A 151 11.57 6.05 4.98
N TYR A 152 12.50 6.54 5.80
CA TYR A 152 13.13 5.79 6.89
C TYR A 152 12.48 6.11 8.23
N GLY A 153 11.38 6.86 8.22
CA GLY A 153 10.71 7.42 9.39
C GLY A 153 10.96 8.91 9.47
N SER A 154 9.92 9.66 9.82
CA SER A 154 9.96 11.13 9.76
C SER A 154 11.13 11.75 10.54
N TRP A 155 11.53 11.14 11.66
CA TRP A 155 12.69 11.59 12.42
C TRP A 155 14.01 11.41 11.65
N TYR A 156 14.23 10.24 11.04
CA TYR A 156 15.44 9.98 10.26
C TYR A 156 15.46 10.80 8.97
N ASP A 157 14.32 10.90 8.28
CA ASP A 157 14.18 11.69 7.05
C ASP A 157 14.52 13.17 7.32
N GLU A 158 14.07 13.71 8.45
CA GLU A 158 14.40 15.06 8.90
C GLU A 158 15.90 15.21 9.19
N LYS A 159 16.52 14.24 9.88
CA LYS A 159 17.97 14.28 10.17
C LYS A 159 18.84 14.16 8.93
N ILE A 160 18.48 13.28 7.99
CA ILE A 160 19.17 13.13 6.70
C ILE A 160 19.15 14.47 5.94
N LYS A 161 17.99 15.16 5.93
CA LYS A 161 17.86 16.48 5.32
C LYS A 161 18.63 17.55 6.07
N GLN A 162 18.52 17.59 7.41
CA GLN A 162 19.17 18.58 8.28
C GLN A 162 20.70 18.52 8.17
N TYR A 163 21.27 17.31 8.14
CA TYR A 163 22.72 17.10 8.11
C TYR A 163 23.33 17.15 6.71
N HIS A 164 22.51 17.36 5.67
CA HIS A 164 22.95 17.28 4.27
C HIS A 164 23.74 16.00 3.99
N THR A 165 23.26 14.87 4.53
CA THR A 165 23.97 13.59 4.49
C THR A 165 24.33 13.20 3.07
N ASN A 166 25.57 12.76 2.89
CA ASN A 166 26.08 12.24 1.63
C ASN A 166 25.33 10.94 1.25
N GLN A 167 24.58 10.97 0.15
CA GLN A 167 23.66 9.90 -0.26
C GLN A 167 24.09 9.25 -1.57
N GLU A 168 23.83 7.95 -1.69
CA GLU A 168 24.00 7.16 -2.90
C GLU A 168 22.68 6.45 -3.22
N LYS A 169 22.18 6.62 -4.45
CA LYS A 169 20.89 6.07 -4.92
C LYS A 169 21.08 4.77 -5.68
#